data_AF-A0AAE0A8G1-F1
#
_entry.id   AF-A0AAE0A8G1-F1
#
_cell.length_a   1.000
_cell.length_b   1.000
_cell.length_c   1.000
_cell.angle_alpha   90.00
_cell.angle_beta   90.00
_cell.angle_gamma   90.00
#
_symmetry.space_group_name_H-M   'P 1'
#
loop_
_entity.id
_entity.type
_entity.pdbx_description
1 polymer ?
#
loop_
_entity_poly.entity_id
_entity_poly.type
_entity_poly.pdbx_seq_one_letter_code
_entity_poly.pdbx_strand_id
1 'polypeptide(L)'
;MRTKNMGMGFNETAPKTEKVIDNYDMPGPQFLENLEDAADEKLARPMPELQHNLRLILDLTQLDIQNIDEDLRIEKETAISLQKHKDELENMVAQQKLQLDNRDKILLLLSGQVDSLSLDQQLMCAPYILPILQVALQELQINPANQKKIDHFSWVMSWASMLPNHLMEDLMDRFFFPKWLHAADGVRVDKAEATVLQAADDEMTLKEIIQVYAQQNDLLFKPKPGRMHN
;
A
#
# COMPACT_ATOMS: atom_id res chain seq x y z
N MET A 1 54.01 12.04 54.98
CA MET A 1 53.18 13.21 55.31
C MET A 1 51.75 12.92 54.90
N ARG A 2 50.79 13.20 55.78
CA ARG A 2 49.38 12.83 55.71
C ARG A 2 48.61 14.05 55.17
N THR A 3 48.00 13.98 54.00
CA THR A 3 47.08 15.02 53.53
C THR A 3 45.64 14.48 53.59
N LYS A 4 44.93 14.98 54.59
CA LYS A 4 43.48 14.89 54.76
C LYS A 4 42.80 15.65 53.63
N ASN A 5 41.86 15.02 52.94
CA ASN A 5 40.79 15.74 52.23
C ASN A 5 39.50 15.52 53.00
N MET A 6 38.97 16.63 53.54
CA MET A 6 37.65 16.76 54.15
C MET A 6 36.71 17.40 53.13
N GLY A 7 35.60 16.71 52.84
CA GLY A 7 34.24 17.27 52.79
C GLY A 7 33.80 18.11 51.59
N MET A 8 32.91 17.52 50.77
CA MET A 8 31.61 18.03 50.26
C MET A 8 31.15 17.00 49.21
N GLY A 9 30.03 16.29 49.30
CA GLY A 9 28.71 16.66 49.79
C GLY A 9 27.71 16.51 48.64
N PHE A 10 27.57 15.29 48.09
CA PHE A 10 26.49 14.95 47.16
C PHE A 10 25.60 13.89 47.82
N ASN A 11 24.36 14.27 48.07
CA ASN A 11 23.33 13.46 48.70
C ASN A 11 22.66 12.61 47.61
N GLU A 12 23.22 11.44 47.33
CA GLU A 12 22.50 10.37 46.63
C GLU A 12 21.86 9.47 47.69
N THR A 13 20.58 9.69 47.95
CA THR A 13 19.75 8.71 48.66
C THR A 13 19.58 7.49 47.77
N ALA A 14 20.54 6.57 47.84
CA ALA A 14 20.36 5.20 47.34
C ALA A 14 19.19 4.54 48.09
N PRO A 15 18.31 3.78 47.42
CA PRO A 15 17.31 3.01 48.11
C PRO A 15 18.02 2.03 49.05
N LYS A 16 17.61 2.00 50.32
CA LYS A 16 18.04 0.97 51.27
C LYS A 16 17.75 -0.37 50.62
N THR A 17 18.79 -1.09 50.21
CA THR A 17 18.69 -2.48 49.80
C THR A 17 18.15 -3.24 50.99
N GLU A 18 16.88 -3.61 50.87
CA GLU A 18 16.19 -4.59 51.68
C GLU A 18 17.12 -5.80 51.83
N LYS A 19 17.45 -6.16 53.08
CA LYS A 19 18.22 -7.37 53.35
C LYS A 19 17.39 -8.54 52.87
N VAL A 20 17.71 -9.03 51.67
CA VAL A 20 17.20 -10.29 51.16
C VAL A 20 17.49 -11.33 52.23
N ILE A 21 16.44 -12.01 52.64
CA ILE A 21 16.47 -13.05 53.66
C ILE A 21 17.18 -14.25 53.02
N ASP A 22 18.51 -14.25 53.07
CA ASP A 22 19.37 -15.36 52.59
C ASP A 22 19.37 -16.55 53.57
N ASN A 23 18.36 -16.68 54.44
CA ASN A 23 18.27 -17.73 55.45
C ASN A 23 17.00 -18.58 55.25
N TYR A 24 16.88 -19.21 54.08
CA TYR A 24 16.06 -20.39 53.93
C TYR A 24 16.87 -21.45 53.17
N ASP A 25 17.84 -22.04 53.87
CA ASP A 25 18.32 -23.37 53.49
C ASP A 25 17.13 -24.32 53.60
N MET A 26 16.46 -24.59 52.48
CA MET A 26 15.41 -25.58 52.39
C MET A 26 16.04 -26.95 52.68
N PRO A 27 15.54 -27.71 53.67
CA PRO A 27 16.03 -29.05 53.94
C PRO A 27 15.91 -29.92 52.69
N GLY A 28 17.00 -30.60 52.31
CA GLY A 28 17.03 -31.43 51.12
C GLY A 28 16.06 -32.62 51.19
N PRO A 29 15.85 -33.35 50.08
CA PRO A 29 14.86 -34.44 49.98
C PRO A 29 15.01 -35.52 51.07
N GLN A 30 16.24 -35.77 51.52
CA GLN A 30 16.53 -36.72 52.61
C GLN A 30 15.91 -36.30 53.96
N PHE A 31 15.72 -35.00 54.17
CA PHE A 31 15.08 -34.48 55.38
C PHE A 31 13.56 -34.74 55.37
N LEU A 32 12.95 -34.75 54.18
CA LEU A 32 11.52 -35.04 54.00
C LEU A 32 11.21 -36.52 54.26
N GLU A 33 12.06 -37.46 53.81
CA GLU A 33 11.93 -38.90 54.13
C GLU A 33 11.99 -39.15 55.66
N ASN A 34 12.94 -38.53 56.36
CA ASN A 34 13.07 -38.66 57.82
C ASN A 34 11.89 -38.02 58.60
N LEU A 35 11.16 -37.09 57.98
CA LEU A 35 9.97 -36.46 58.55
C LEU A 35 8.72 -37.32 58.35
N GLU A 36 8.66 -38.11 57.29
CA GLU A 36 7.55 -39.01 56.98
C GLU A 36 7.49 -40.16 58.00
N ASP A 37 8.63 -40.78 58.29
CA ASP A 37 8.75 -41.83 59.33
C ASP A 37 8.45 -41.32 60.75
N ALA A 38 8.71 -40.03 61.03
CA ALA A 38 8.46 -39.41 62.33
C ALA A 38 7.03 -38.85 62.49
N ALA A 39 6.32 -38.64 61.39
CA ALA A 39 4.96 -38.11 61.39
C ALA A 39 3.92 -39.16 61.82
N ASP A 40 4.11 -40.41 61.39
CA ASP A 40 3.14 -41.50 61.63
C ASP A 40 3.02 -41.92 63.10
N GLU A 41 4.08 -41.82 63.91
CA GLU A 41 4.04 -42.26 65.32
C GLU A 41 3.56 -41.18 66.32
N LYS A 42 3.31 -39.93 65.88
CA LYS A 42 2.97 -38.81 66.81
C LYS A 42 1.89 -37.84 66.34
N LEU A 43 1.13 -38.16 65.30
CA LEU A 43 0.06 -37.30 64.77
C LEU A 43 -1.30 -37.37 65.50
N ALA A 44 -1.41 -38.14 66.59
CA ALA A 44 -2.52 -37.97 67.54
C ALA A 44 -2.26 -36.77 68.48
N ARG A 45 -2.39 -35.52 67.98
CA ARG A 45 -2.20 -34.29 68.77
C ARG A 45 -3.25 -33.19 68.47
N PRO A 46 -3.52 -32.28 69.44
CA PRO A 46 -4.88 -31.88 69.85
C PRO A 46 -5.43 -30.60 69.20
N MET A 47 -4.97 -30.24 67.99
CA MET A 47 -5.40 -29.00 67.31
C MET A 47 -5.86 -29.26 65.87
N PRO A 48 -7.13 -29.65 65.68
CA PRO A 48 -7.68 -30.02 64.36
C PRO A 48 -7.68 -28.85 63.36
N GLU A 49 -7.89 -27.61 63.83
CA GLU A 49 -7.96 -26.43 62.96
C GLU A 49 -6.62 -26.13 62.27
N LEU A 50 -5.50 -26.30 62.98
CA LEU A 50 -4.18 -26.09 62.39
C LEU A 50 -3.83 -27.19 61.37
N GLN A 51 -4.25 -28.43 61.63
CA GLN A 51 -4.09 -29.54 60.67
C GLN A 51 -4.87 -29.28 59.39
N HIS A 52 -6.11 -28.79 59.50
CA HIS A 52 -6.92 -28.42 58.36
C HIS A 52 -6.29 -27.29 57.55
N ASN A 53 -5.84 -26.23 58.19
CA ASN A 53 -5.19 -25.09 57.51
C ASN A 53 -3.90 -25.51 56.78
N LEU A 54 -3.07 -26.35 57.41
CA LEU A 54 -1.86 -26.89 56.77
C LEU A 54 -2.22 -27.78 55.58
N ARG A 55 -3.27 -28.60 55.71
CA ARG A 55 -3.74 -29.45 54.61
C ARG A 55 -4.26 -28.63 53.43
N LEU A 56 -5.05 -27.59 53.69
CA LEU A 56 -5.54 -26.69 52.64
C LEU A 56 -4.40 -25.99 51.91
N ILE A 57 -3.40 -25.47 52.63
CA ILE A 57 -2.23 -24.84 52.02
C ILE A 57 -1.49 -25.87 51.16
N LEU A 58 -1.28 -27.09 51.67
CA LEU A 58 -0.64 -28.16 50.90
C LEU A 58 -1.43 -28.49 49.64
N ASP A 59 -2.74 -28.70 49.74
CA ASP A 59 -3.60 -29.03 48.60
C ASP A 59 -3.63 -27.89 47.56
N LEU A 60 -3.68 -26.62 48.01
CA LEU A 60 -3.60 -25.45 47.13
C LEU A 60 -2.23 -25.36 46.45
N THR A 61 -1.14 -25.50 47.19
CA THR A 61 0.21 -25.47 46.60
C THR A 61 0.48 -26.65 45.66
N GLN A 62 -0.08 -27.83 45.95
CA GLN A 62 0.01 -28.99 45.08
C GLN A 62 -0.73 -28.73 43.77
N LEU A 63 -1.94 -28.16 43.84
CA LEU A 63 -2.70 -27.78 42.65
C LEU A 63 -1.97 -26.68 41.85
N ASP A 64 -1.40 -25.68 42.51
CA ASP A 64 -0.65 -24.60 41.85
C ASP A 64 0.58 -25.14 41.11
N ILE A 65 1.34 -26.05 41.73
CA ILE A 65 2.50 -26.70 41.08
C ILE A 65 2.03 -27.48 39.84
N GLN A 66 0.92 -28.20 39.94
CA GLN A 66 0.38 -28.96 38.81
C GLN A 66 -0.05 -28.05 37.66
N ASN A 67 -0.73 -26.93 37.96
CA ASN A 67 -1.14 -25.97 36.95
C ASN A 67 0.07 -25.33 36.26
N ILE A 68 1.09 -24.92 37.03
CA ILE A 68 2.31 -24.33 36.49
C ILE A 68 3.04 -25.33 35.58
N ASP A 69 3.12 -26.61 35.95
CA ASP A 69 3.80 -27.62 35.13
C ASP A 69 3.05 -27.89 33.81
N GLU A 70 1.72 -27.92 33.85
CA GLU A 70 0.89 -28.04 32.65
C GLU A 70 1.04 -26.82 31.73
N ASP A 71 0.95 -25.60 32.28
CA ASP A 71 1.15 -24.36 31.53
C ASP A 71 2.55 -24.31 30.91
N LEU A 72 3.58 -24.71 31.67
CA LEU A 72 4.95 -24.77 31.18
C LEU A 72 5.10 -25.79 30.05
N ARG A 73 4.40 -26.93 30.12
CA ARG A 73 4.41 -27.93 29.05
C ARG A 73 3.77 -27.39 27.79
N ILE A 74 2.59 -26.77 27.90
CA ILE A 74 1.89 -26.16 26.77
C ILE A 74 2.77 -25.07 26.15
N GLU A 75 3.36 -24.19 26.96
CA GLU A 75 4.25 -23.14 26.48
C GLU A 75 5.43 -23.73 25.71
N LYS A 76 6.09 -24.78 26.23
CA LYS A 76 7.18 -25.46 25.53
C LYS A 76 6.73 -26.05 24.19
N GLU A 77 5.58 -26.70 24.13
CA GLU A 77 5.04 -27.25 22.87
C GLU A 77 4.75 -26.14 21.85
N THR A 78 4.17 -25.01 22.30
CA THR A 78 3.94 -23.85 21.42
C THR A 78 5.25 -23.25 20.93
N ALA A 79 6.26 -23.14 21.78
CA ALA A 79 7.58 -22.63 21.40
C ALA A 79 8.26 -23.53 20.36
N ILE A 80 8.16 -24.86 20.51
CA ILE A 80 8.68 -25.81 19.52
C ILE A 80 7.95 -25.65 18.18
N SER A 81 6.63 -25.53 18.20
CA SER A 81 5.83 -25.33 16.99
C SER A 81 6.18 -24.02 16.27
N LEU A 82 6.28 -22.92 17.04
CA LEU A 82 6.70 -21.62 16.52
C LEU A 82 8.12 -21.65 15.96
N GLN A 83 9.04 -22.36 16.62
CA GLN A 83 10.41 -22.52 16.12
C GLN A 83 10.43 -23.26 14.78
N LYS A 84 9.66 -24.34 14.65
CA LYS A 84 9.53 -25.06 13.38
C LYS A 84 8.97 -24.16 12.27
N HIS A 85 7.92 -23.41 12.55
CA HIS A 85 7.36 -22.47 11.58
C HIS A 85 8.34 -21.35 11.19
N LYS A 86 9.15 -20.87 12.14
CA LYS A 86 10.23 -19.94 11.85
C LYS A 86 11.23 -20.55 10.87
N ASP A 87 11.69 -21.77 11.11
CA ASP A 87 12.65 -22.45 10.23
C ASP A 87 12.05 -22.68 8.82
N GLU A 88 10.76 -23.02 8.73
CA GLU A 88 10.04 -23.12 7.46
C GLU A 88 10.01 -21.77 6.71
N LEU A 89 9.69 -20.69 7.41
CA LEU A 89 9.67 -19.34 6.83
C LEU A 89 11.07 -18.88 6.38
N GLU A 90 12.11 -19.17 7.16
CA GLU A 90 13.49 -18.87 6.79
C GLU A 90 13.91 -19.61 5.51
N ASN A 91 13.52 -20.89 5.38
CA ASN A 91 13.75 -21.65 4.15
C ASN A 91 12.99 -21.06 2.95
N MET A 92 11.73 -20.65 3.13
CA MET A 92 10.96 -19.98 2.08
C MET A 92 11.63 -18.68 1.62
N VAL A 93 12.09 -17.86 2.56
CA VAL A 93 12.80 -16.61 2.26
C VAL A 93 14.10 -16.89 1.49
N ALA A 94 14.87 -17.91 1.88
CA ALA A 94 16.09 -18.30 1.18
C ALA A 94 15.80 -18.75 -0.27
N GLN A 95 14.76 -19.55 -0.47
CA GLN A 95 14.30 -19.96 -1.79
C GLN A 95 13.83 -18.77 -2.63
N GLN A 96 13.07 -17.85 -2.04
CA GLN A 96 12.61 -16.64 -2.74
C GLN A 96 13.77 -15.73 -3.16
N LYS A 97 14.81 -15.58 -2.32
CA LYS A 97 16.03 -14.85 -2.71
C LYS A 97 16.72 -15.48 -3.92
N LEU A 98 16.81 -16.80 -3.96
CA LEU A 98 17.34 -17.52 -5.13
C LEU A 98 16.47 -17.27 -6.38
N GLN A 99 15.15 -17.26 -6.22
CA GLN A 99 14.23 -16.93 -7.32
C GLN A 99 14.44 -15.50 -7.82
N LEU A 100 14.70 -14.54 -6.93
CA LEU A 100 15.02 -13.16 -7.31
C LEU A 100 16.35 -13.08 -8.04
N ASP A 101 17.41 -13.73 -7.54
CA ASP A 101 18.72 -13.75 -8.20
C ASP A 101 18.63 -14.34 -9.62
N ASN A 102 17.86 -15.42 -9.79
CA ASN A 102 17.57 -15.98 -11.10
C ASN A 102 16.83 -15.00 -12.01
N ARG A 103 15.83 -14.26 -11.48
CA ARG A 103 15.10 -13.24 -12.24
C ARG A 103 15.99 -12.07 -12.61
N ASP A 104 16.84 -11.60 -11.70
CA ASP A 104 17.77 -10.49 -11.94
C ASP A 104 18.78 -10.87 -13.02
N LYS A 105 19.25 -12.12 -13.02
CA LYS A 105 20.09 -12.65 -14.10
C LYS A 105 19.37 -12.69 -15.43
N ILE A 106 18.10 -13.11 -15.46
CA ILE A 106 17.29 -13.08 -16.68
C ILE A 106 17.11 -11.63 -17.15
N LEU A 107 16.81 -10.69 -16.25
CA LEU A 107 16.70 -9.27 -16.58
C LEU A 107 18.01 -8.70 -17.12
N LEU A 108 19.15 -9.06 -16.53
CA LEU A 108 20.47 -8.66 -17.01
C LEU A 108 20.71 -9.16 -18.44
N LEU A 109 20.45 -10.44 -18.71
CA LEU A 109 20.60 -11.03 -20.04
C LEU A 109 19.65 -10.39 -21.06
N LEU A 110 18.38 -10.17 -20.68
CA LEU A 110 17.39 -9.52 -21.54
C LEU A 110 17.75 -8.05 -21.79
N SER A 111 18.20 -7.30 -20.78
CA SER A 111 18.59 -5.90 -20.94
C SER A 111 19.74 -5.72 -21.93
N GLY A 112 20.75 -6.59 -21.89
CA GLY A 112 21.82 -6.61 -22.88
C GLY A 112 21.34 -6.94 -24.30
N GLN A 113 20.18 -7.59 -24.43
CA GLN A 113 19.54 -7.90 -25.71
C GLN A 113 18.53 -6.83 -26.13
N VAL A 114 17.96 -6.05 -25.21
CA VAL A 114 17.04 -4.93 -25.50
C VAL A 114 17.74 -3.82 -26.26
N ASP A 115 19.04 -3.59 -26.04
CA ASP A 115 19.80 -2.62 -26.84
C ASP A 115 19.91 -3.05 -28.32
N SER A 116 19.96 -4.35 -28.60
CA SER A 116 19.87 -4.89 -29.97
C SER A 116 18.43 -4.89 -30.51
N LEU A 117 17.44 -5.19 -29.65
CA LEU A 117 16.03 -5.15 -30.02
C LEU A 117 15.53 -3.72 -30.26
N SER A 118 16.12 -2.69 -29.68
CA SER A 118 15.74 -1.29 -29.93
C SER A 118 15.97 -0.91 -31.41
N LEU A 119 17.06 -1.42 -32.00
CA LEU A 119 17.34 -1.26 -33.43
C LEU A 119 16.36 -2.10 -34.28
N ASP A 120 16.10 -3.34 -33.87
CA ASP A 120 15.16 -4.24 -34.58
C ASP A 120 13.71 -3.76 -34.47
N GLN A 121 13.30 -3.16 -33.35
CA GLN A 121 11.97 -2.61 -33.13
C GLN A 121 11.75 -1.39 -34.04
N GLN A 122 12.76 -0.54 -34.23
CA GLN A 122 12.70 0.52 -35.24
C GLN A 122 12.67 -0.04 -36.67
N LEU A 123 13.48 -1.06 -36.97
CA LEU A 123 13.51 -1.74 -38.28
C LEU A 123 12.25 -2.55 -38.57
N MET A 124 11.49 -3.00 -37.57
CA MET A 124 10.24 -3.76 -37.72
C MET A 124 9.03 -2.83 -37.73
N CYS A 125 8.98 -1.85 -36.83
CA CYS A 125 7.83 -0.95 -36.71
C CYS A 125 7.74 0.04 -37.88
N ALA A 126 8.87 0.60 -38.35
CA ALA A 126 8.85 1.60 -39.40
C ALA A 126 8.36 1.09 -40.79
N PRO A 127 8.78 -0.09 -41.29
CA PRO A 127 8.32 -0.57 -42.60
C PRO A 127 6.99 -1.34 -42.58
N TYR A 128 6.60 -1.94 -41.45
CA TYR A 128 5.41 -2.81 -41.41
C TYR A 128 4.24 -2.20 -40.63
N ILE A 129 4.49 -1.61 -39.46
CA ILE A 129 3.42 -1.13 -38.57
C ILE A 129 3.05 0.32 -38.92
N LEU A 130 4.04 1.17 -39.16
CA LEU A 130 3.83 2.59 -39.45
C LEU A 130 2.91 2.83 -40.67
N PRO A 131 3.01 2.10 -41.80
CA PRO A 131 2.11 2.28 -42.93
C PRO A 131 0.66 1.92 -42.59
N ILE A 132 0.44 0.91 -41.74
CA ILE A 132 -0.91 0.48 -41.35
C ILE A 132 -1.56 1.56 -40.47
N LEU A 133 -0.82 2.11 -39.52
CA LEU A 133 -1.28 3.20 -38.66
C LEU A 133 -1.51 4.49 -39.46
N GLN A 134 -0.66 4.75 -40.46
CA GLN A 134 -0.86 5.84 -41.39
C GLN A 134 -2.18 5.70 -42.16
N VAL A 135 -2.48 4.51 -42.71
CA VAL A 135 -3.75 4.25 -43.40
C VAL A 135 -4.94 4.44 -42.45
N ALA A 136 -4.83 3.95 -41.21
CA ALA A 136 -5.88 4.13 -40.21
C ALA A 136 -6.16 5.62 -39.92
N LEU A 137 -5.14 6.48 -39.82
CA LEU A 137 -5.33 7.93 -39.67
C LEU A 137 -5.82 8.61 -40.97
N GLN A 138 -5.45 8.09 -42.14
CA GLN A 138 -5.96 8.59 -43.42
C GLN A 138 -7.46 8.30 -43.59
N GLU A 139 -7.95 7.18 -43.08
CA GLU A 139 -9.39 6.85 -43.08
C GLU A 139 -10.17 7.53 -41.95
N LEU A 140 -9.48 8.09 -40.95
CA LEU A 140 -10.11 8.82 -39.86
C LEU A 140 -10.85 10.05 -40.40
N GLN A 141 -12.17 10.04 -40.28
CA GLN A 141 -13.04 11.17 -40.58
C GLN A 141 -13.27 11.97 -39.29
N ILE A 142 -12.77 13.20 -39.25
CA ILE A 142 -12.98 14.11 -38.11
C ILE A 142 -14.26 14.89 -38.39
N ASN A 143 -15.30 14.59 -37.62
CA ASN A 143 -16.59 15.27 -37.71
C ASN A 143 -16.89 15.98 -36.37
N PRO A 144 -16.78 17.32 -36.33
CA PRO A 144 -17.03 18.11 -35.13
C PRO A 144 -18.47 18.01 -34.59
N ALA A 145 -19.44 17.72 -35.45
CA ALA A 145 -20.85 17.64 -35.06
C ALA A 145 -21.27 16.23 -34.60
N ASN A 146 -20.57 15.18 -35.02
CA ASN A 146 -20.94 13.79 -34.70
C ASN A 146 -19.78 12.79 -34.88
N GLN A 147 -18.90 12.68 -33.89
CA GLN A 147 -17.77 11.76 -33.93
C GLN A 147 -18.19 10.33 -33.52
N LYS A 148 -18.70 9.53 -34.47
CA LYS A 148 -19.08 8.12 -34.23
C LYS A 148 -17.96 7.10 -34.50
N LYS A 149 -16.94 7.46 -35.29
CA LYS A 149 -15.83 6.56 -35.69
C LYS A 149 -14.50 7.06 -35.13
N ILE A 150 -14.30 6.91 -33.81
CA ILE A 150 -13.02 7.23 -33.16
C ILE A 150 -12.09 6.01 -33.04
N ASP A 151 -12.56 4.83 -33.46
CA ASP A 151 -11.86 3.56 -33.29
C ASP A 151 -10.47 3.58 -33.95
N HIS A 152 -10.34 4.17 -35.14
CA HIS A 152 -9.05 4.30 -35.84
C HIS A 152 -8.03 5.11 -35.04
N PHE A 153 -8.48 6.17 -34.36
CA PHE A 153 -7.61 6.95 -33.47
C PHE A 153 -7.27 6.15 -32.21
N SER A 154 -8.24 5.43 -31.64
CA SER A 154 -8.01 4.56 -30.48
C SER A 154 -7.00 3.44 -30.79
N TRP A 155 -7.01 2.91 -32.02
CA TRP A 155 -6.03 1.95 -32.50
C TRP A 155 -4.65 2.60 -32.55
N VAL A 156 -4.48 3.76 -33.16
CA VAL A 156 -3.18 4.44 -33.22
C VAL A 156 -2.63 4.75 -31.83
N MET A 157 -3.49 5.19 -30.91
CA MET A 157 -3.09 5.48 -29.53
C MET A 157 -2.72 4.24 -28.72
N SER A 158 -3.23 3.05 -29.05
CA SER A 158 -2.81 1.81 -28.37
C SER A 158 -1.36 1.43 -28.69
N TRP A 159 -0.80 1.92 -29.81
CA TRP A 159 0.60 1.73 -30.20
C TRP A 159 1.54 2.82 -29.68
N ALA A 160 1.03 3.85 -28.99
CA ALA A 160 1.85 4.98 -28.52
C ALA A 160 2.98 4.56 -27.57
N SER A 161 2.78 3.53 -26.74
CA SER A 161 3.82 3.03 -25.85
C SER A 161 4.84 2.11 -26.53
N MET A 162 4.56 1.65 -27.76
CA MET A 162 5.41 0.72 -28.51
C MET A 162 6.24 1.41 -29.60
N LEU A 163 5.92 2.66 -29.91
CA LEU A 163 6.60 3.45 -30.92
C LEU A 163 7.49 4.52 -30.25
N PRO A 164 8.68 4.80 -30.82
CA PRO A 164 9.44 5.97 -30.44
C PRO A 164 8.62 7.26 -30.57
N ASN A 165 8.77 8.16 -29.59
CA ASN A 165 7.99 9.41 -29.51
C ASN A 165 8.04 10.25 -30.80
N HIS A 166 9.21 10.33 -31.44
CA HIS A 166 9.41 11.10 -32.67
C HIS A 166 8.58 10.56 -33.85
N LEU A 167 8.39 9.23 -33.95
CA LEU A 167 7.57 8.64 -35.00
C LEU A 167 6.08 8.89 -34.76
N MET A 168 5.64 8.86 -33.50
CA MET A 168 4.26 9.18 -33.15
C MET A 168 3.96 10.66 -33.39
N GLU A 169 4.87 11.55 -33.02
CA GLU A 169 4.78 12.98 -33.31
C GLU A 169 4.66 13.23 -34.81
N ASP A 170 5.57 12.66 -35.61
CA ASP A 170 5.54 12.77 -37.07
C ASP A 170 4.25 12.25 -37.70
N LEU A 171 3.71 11.14 -37.19
CA LEU A 171 2.48 10.53 -37.69
C LEU A 171 1.26 11.41 -37.37
N MET A 172 1.22 11.97 -36.16
CA MET A 172 0.16 12.88 -35.74
C MET A 172 0.21 14.21 -36.48
N ASP A 173 1.41 14.78 -36.66
CA ASP A 173 1.62 16.05 -37.37
C ASP A 173 1.24 15.97 -38.84
N ARG A 174 1.56 14.85 -39.50
CA ARG A 174 1.28 14.71 -40.94
C ARG A 174 -0.15 14.27 -41.26
N PHE A 175 -0.75 13.40 -40.46
CA PHE A 175 -2.01 12.73 -40.85
C PHE A 175 -3.22 13.09 -40.00
N PHE A 176 -3.03 13.56 -38.76
CA PHE A 176 -4.14 13.88 -37.85
C PHE A 176 -4.39 15.38 -37.72
N PHE A 177 -3.40 16.17 -37.30
CA PHE A 177 -3.59 17.59 -36.99
C PHE A 177 -4.10 18.43 -38.16
N PRO A 178 -3.67 18.24 -39.42
CA PRO A 178 -4.18 19.02 -40.55
C PRO A 178 -5.69 18.83 -40.75
N LYS A 179 -6.18 17.60 -40.63
CA LYS A 179 -7.61 17.28 -40.70
C LYS A 179 -8.37 17.86 -39.51
N TRP A 180 -7.78 17.79 -38.32
CA TRP A 180 -8.40 18.28 -37.10
C TRP A 180 -8.57 19.80 -37.14
N LEU A 181 -7.54 20.52 -37.60
CA LEU A 181 -7.58 21.97 -37.77
C LEU A 181 -8.59 22.37 -38.85
N HIS A 182 -8.61 21.67 -39.99
CA HIS A 182 -9.58 21.92 -41.06
C HIS A 182 -11.03 21.73 -40.59
N ALA A 183 -11.30 20.67 -39.82
CA ALA A 183 -12.62 20.42 -39.25
C ALA A 183 -12.99 21.49 -38.19
N ALA A 184 -12.04 21.91 -37.37
CA ALA A 184 -12.24 22.97 -36.38
C ALA A 184 -12.51 24.33 -37.03
N ASP A 185 -11.87 24.63 -38.17
CA ASP A 185 -12.09 25.86 -38.94
C ASP A 185 -13.39 25.81 -39.77
N GLY A 186 -13.77 24.65 -40.32
CA GLY A 186 -15.05 24.48 -41.05
C GLY A 186 -16.28 24.80 -40.18
N VAL A 187 -16.25 24.42 -38.90
CA VAL A 187 -17.29 24.81 -37.92
C VAL A 187 -17.38 26.33 -37.75
N ARG A 188 -16.28 27.05 -37.93
CA ARG A 188 -16.23 28.52 -37.81
C ARG A 188 -16.80 29.19 -39.06
N VAL A 189 -16.65 28.59 -40.24
CA VAL A 189 -17.16 29.14 -41.52
C VAL A 189 -18.67 28.89 -41.66
N ASP A 190 -19.16 27.68 -41.36
CA ASP A 190 -20.58 27.33 -41.49
C ASP A 190 -21.47 28.14 -40.53
N LYS A 191 -20.95 28.49 -39.34
CA LYS A 191 -21.65 29.38 -38.40
C LYS A 191 -21.61 30.85 -38.81
N ALA A 192 -20.57 31.27 -39.54
CA ALA A 192 -20.39 32.66 -39.96
C ALA A 192 -21.24 33.01 -41.19
N GLU A 193 -21.38 32.10 -42.16
CA GLU A 193 -22.14 32.39 -43.39
C GLU A 193 -23.67 32.25 -43.22
N ALA A 194 -24.13 31.30 -42.39
CA ALA A 194 -25.56 31.09 -42.17
C ALA A 194 -26.25 32.22 -41.35
N THR A 195 -25.49 33.05 -40.64
CA THR A 195 -26.04 34.14 -39.81
C THR A 195 -26.08 35.48 -40.56
N VAL A 196 -25.30 35.66 -41.63
CA VAL A 196 -25.12 36.97 -42.30
C VAL A 196 -26.22 37.26 -43.32
N LEU A 197 -26.91 36.25 -43.84
CA LEU A 197 -27.89 36.44 -44.94
C LEU A 197 -29.36 36.63 -44.49
N GLN A 198 -29.65 36.65 -43.18
CA GLN A 198 -31.04 36.78 -42.70
C GLN A 198 -31.26 37.87 -41.63
N ALA A 199 -30.26 38.68 -41.34
CA ALA A 199 -30.35 39.80 -40.38
C ALA A 199 -29.97 41.15 -41.02
N ALA A 200 -30.22 41.30 -42.32
CA ALA A 200 -30.36 42.61 -42.92
C ALA A 200 -31.82 43.03 -42.76
N ASP A 201 -32.06 43.98 -41.86
CA ASP A 201 -33.14 45.00 -41.89
C ASP A 201 -33.92 45.21 -40.58
N ASP A 202 -33.29 45.07 -39.42
CA ASP A 202 -33.59 45.92 -38.25
C ASP A 202 -32.44 45.77 -37.24
N GLU A 203 -31.89 46.89 -36.76
CA GLU A 203 -30.84 46.92 -35.72
C GLU A 203 -31.37 46.39 -34.37
N MET A 204 -31.59 45.07 -34.27
CA MET A 204 -31.76 44.41 -32.98
C MET A 204 -30.40 44.32 -32.30
N THR A 205 -30.34 44.86 -31.09
CA THR A 205 -29.11 44.90 -30.32
C THR A 205 -28.66 43.49 -29.98
N LEU A 206 -27.35 43.27 -29.84
CA LEU A 206 -26.76 41.96 -29.52
C LEU A 206 -27.42 41.29 -28.30
N LYS A 207 -27.94 42.10 -27.37
CA LYS A 207 -28.69 41.65 -26.20
C LYS A 207 -30.02 40.98 -26.57
N GLU A 208 -30.76 41.52 -27.52
CA GLU A 208 -32.03 40.97 -28.00
C GLU A 208 -31.82 39.65 -28.74
N ILE A 209 -30.77 39.57 -29.57
CA ILE A 209 -30.37 38.34 -30.27
C ILE A 209 -30.08 37.23 -29.24
N ILE A 210 -29.29 37.54 -28.22
CA ILE A 210 -28.93 36.59 -27.16
C ILE A 210 -30.16 36.15 -26.36
N GLN A 211 -31.12 37.05 -26.15
CA GLN A 211 -32.34 36.76 -25.38
C GLN A 211 -33.34 35.90 -26.16
N VAL A 212 -33.54 36.18 -27.45
CA VAL A 212 -34.39 35.36 -28.34
C VAL A 212 -33.82 33.95 -28.45
N TYR A 213 -32.51 33.83 -28.63
CA TYR A 213 -31.84 32.52 -28.73
C TYR A 213 -32.02 31.69 -27.45
N ALA A 214 -31.93 32.34 -26.28
CA ALA A 214 -32.10 31.66 -25.00
C ALA A 214 -33.54 31.17 -24.77
N GLN A 215 -34.55 31.93 -25.19
CA GLN A 215 -35.96 31.52 -25.10
C GLN A 215 -36.29 30.33 -26.02
N GLN A 216 -35.78 30.32 -27.25
CA GLN A 216 -36.02 29.20 -28.18
C GLN A 216 -35.39 27.88 -27.72
N ASN A 217 -34.31 27.95 -26.94
CA ASN A 217 -33.55 26.79 -26.50
C ASN A 217 -33.73 26.48 -24.99
N ASP A 218 -34.72 27.10 -24.33
CA ASP A 218 -35.01 26.97 -22.89
C ASP A 218 -33.77 27.17 -21.98
N LEU A 219 -32.90 28.12 -22.35
CA LEU A 219 -31.69 28.45 -21.62
C LEU A 219 -31.97 29.55 -20.59
N LEU A 220 -31.96 29.21 -19.30
CA LEU A 220 -32.11 30.19 -18.21
C LEU A 220 -30.77 30.89 -17.93
N PHE A 221 -30.72 32.21 -18.12
CA PHE A 221 -29.55 33.01 -17.73
C PHE A 221 -29.39 33.01 -16.21
N LYS A 222 -28.39 32.26 -15.72
CA LYS A 222 -27.99 32.35 -14.31
C LYS A 222 -27.07 33.57 -14.13
N PRO A 223 -27.38 34.51 -13.22
CA PRO A 223 -26.43 35.56 -12.90
C PRO A 223 -25.17 34.94 -12.27
N LYS A 224 -24.00 35.52 -12.59
CA LYS A 224 -22.71 35.05 -12.07
C LYS A 224 -22.73 35.06 -10.52
N PRO A 225 -22.08 34.08 -9.85
CA PRO A 225 -22.03 34.03 -8.40
C PRO A 225 -21.47 35.34 -7.84
N GLY A 226 -22.26 36.02 -7.01
CA GLY A 226 -21.90 37.29 -6.36
C GLY A 226 -22.58 38.56 -6.92
N ARG A 227 -23.44 38.48 -7.95
CA ARG A 227 -24.31 39.60 -8.34
C ARG A 227 -25.78 39.17 -8.35
N MET A 228 -26.50 39.50 -7.28
CA MET A 228 -27.97 39.48 -7.31
C MET A 228 -28.45 40.76 -7.99
N HIS A 229 -29.28 40.63 -9.02
CA HIS A 229 -30.16 41.75 -9.41
C HIS A 229 -31.30 41.77 -8.40
N ASN A 230 -31.49 42.90 -7.72
CA ASN A 230 -32.74 43.21 -7.01
C ASN A 230 -33.88 43.40 -7.99
#